data_AF-A0A954ICI7-F1
#
_entry.id   AF-A0A954ICI7-F1
#
_cell.length_a   1.000
_cell.length_b   1.000
_cell.length_c   1.000
_cell.angle_alpha   90.00
_cell.angle_beta   90.00
_cell.angle_gamma   90.00
#
_symmetry.space_group_name_H-M   'P 1'
#
loop_
_entity.id
_entity.type
_entity.pdbx_description
1 polymer ?
#
loop_
_entity_poly.entity_id
_entity_poly.type
_entity_poly.pdbx_seq_one_letter_code
_entity_poly.pdbx_strand_id
1 'polypeptide(L)'
;MRKFLRLAICFGVGVTGVGYATAADHTASGNSVYSYAEPGGTSYFAVGIQAEQPGPTVRRHIVLVDTSASQTGKYREVSLELTRALIEALPAGHQVQLVAVDTDVERLTPSFVPVDSEATRNAIVTLNQRTPLGSSDLASALHQVADIASGAPASVIYVGDGFSTGNLLSTEELKSVVASLQKS
;
A
#
# COMPACT_ATOMS: atom_id res chain seq x y z
N MET A 1 -42.29 -50.78 26.89
CA MET A 1 -41.36 -51.22 25.82
C MET A 1 -41.59 -50.37 24.58
N ARG A 2 -40.68 -49.42 24.31
CA ARG A 2 -40.79 -48.43 23.22
C ARG A 2 -40.20 -49.01 21.94
N LYS A 3 -40.98 -49.15 20.86
CA LYS A 3 -40.52 -49.52 19.52
C LYS A 3 -40.18 -48.23 18.77
N PHE A 4 -38.90 -48.00 18.50
CA PHE A 4 -38.42 -46.89 17.68
C PHE A 4 -38.44 -47.30 16.20
N LEU A 5 -39.25 -46.58 15.41
CA LEU A 5 -39.22 -46.62 13.95
C LEU A 5 -38.04 -45.76 13.48
N ARG A 6 -37.02 -46.39 12.88
CA ARG A 6 -35.84 -45.73 12.35
C ARG A 6 -36.16 -45.16 10.97
N LEU A 7 -36.19 -43.84 10.88
CA LEU A 7 -36.16 -43.07 9.63
C LEU A 7 -34.77 -43.24 9.01
N ALA A 8 -34.71 -43.75 7.78
CA ALA A 8 -33.51 -43.77 6.96
C ALA A 8 -33.26 -42.35 6.42
N ILE A 9 -32.11 -41.77 6.79
CA ILE A 9 -31.60 -40.53 6.17
C ILE A 9 -30.34 -40.94 5.41
N CYS A 10 -30.38 -40.79 4.08
CA CYS A 10 -29.25 -40.99 3.20
C CYS A 10 -28.11 -40.04 3.59
N PHE A 11 -26.93 -40.59 3.89
CA PHE A 11 -25.69 -39.83 3.97
C PHE A 11 -25.29 -39.40 2.55
N GLY A 12 -25.62 -38.16 2.19
CA GLY A 12 -24.89 -37.45 1.15
C GLY A 12 -23.51 -37.11 1.69
N VAL A 13 -22.47 -37.80 1.23
CA VAL A 13 -21.07 -37.45 1.49
C VAL A 13 -20.77 -36.18 0.69
N GLY A 14 -21.14 -35.03 1.25
CA GLY A 14 -20.53 -33.76 0.89
C GLY A 14 -19.21 -33.68 1.62
N VAL A 15 -18.09 -33.85 0.92
CA VAL A 15 -16.78 -33.47 1.45
C VAL A 15 -16.74 -31.95 1.53
N THR A 16 -17.34 -31.38 2.57
CA THR A 16 -17.00 -30.04 3.03
C THR A 16 -15.63 -30.17 3.67
N GLY A 17 -14.59 -29.90 2.90
CA GLY A 17 -13.24 -29.68 3.43
C GLY A 17 -13.29 -28.44 4.32
N VAL A 18 -13.64 -28.62 5.59
CA VAL A 18 -13.39 -27.63 6.63
C VAL A 18 -11.88 -27.65 6.85
N GLY A 19 -11.18 -26.79 6.13
CA GLY A 19 -9.78 -26.49 6.42
C GLY A 19 -9.73 -25.79 7.76
N TYR A 20 -9.37 -26.51 8.81
CA TYR A 20 -8.91 -25.86 10.04
C TYR A 20 -7.59 -25.18 9.69
N ALA A 21 -7.59 -23.86 9.62
CA ALA A 21 -6.36 -23.10 9.76
C ALA A 21 -5.88 -23.31 11.19
N THR A 22 -5.03 -24.32 11.40
CA THR A 22 -4.23 -24.37 12.62
C THR A 22 -3.33 -23.14 12.56
N ALA A 23 -3.53 -22.20 13.47
CA ALA A 23 -2.54 -21.16 13.72
C ALA A 23 -1.21 -21.89 13.95
N ALA A 24 -0.30 -21.77 12.98
CA ALA A 24 1.05 -22.25 13.16
C ALA A 24 1.62 -21.48 14.36
N ASP A 25 2.07 -22.25 15.33
CA ASP A 25 2.59 -21.79 16.60
C ASP A 25 3.57 -20.62 16.39
N HIS A 26 3.32 -19.50 17.05
CA HIS A 26 4.12 -18.26 16.98
C HIS A 26 5.47 -18.39 17.74
N THR A 27 6.06 -19.59 17.77
CA THR A 27 7.26 -19.91 18.53
C THR A 27 8.54 -20.02 17.70
N ALA A 28 8.47 -19.82 16.38
CA ALA A 28 9.67 -19.59 15.57
C ALA A 28 10.07 -18.11 15.61
N SER A 29 10.74 -17.69 16.69
CA SER A 29 11.48 -16.42 16.68
C SER A 29 12.72 -16.59 15.80
N GLY A 30 12.69 -16.09 14.56
CA GLY A 30 13.84 -16.08 13.66
C GLY A 30 13.50 -16.27 12.18
N ASN A 31 14.47 -15.94 11.32
CA ASN A 31 14.37 -16.17 9.87
C ASN A 31 14.18 -17.68 9.60
N SER A 32 13.17 -18.04 8.81
CA SER A 32 12.79 -19.43 8.54
C SER A 32 12.81 -19.73 7.04
N VAL A 33 13.19 -20.95 6.66
CA VAL A 33 13.12 -21.44 5.27
C VAL A 33 12.26 -22.69 5.26
N TYR A 34 11.17 -22.65 4.52
CA TYR A 34 10.32 -23.80 4.23
C TYR A 34 10.67 -24.31 2.85
N SER A 35 10.84 -25.62 2.67
CA SER A 35 11.06 -26.22 1.36
C SER A 35 10.11 -27.38 1.12
N TYR A 36 9.68 -27.55 -0.12
CA TYR A 36 8.83 -28.65 -0.56
C TYR A 36 9.33 -29.14 -1.92
N ALA A 37 9.73 -30.41 -2.01
CA ALA A 37 10.08 -31.04 -3.28
C ALA A 37 8.89 -31.88 -3.74
N GLU A 38 8.35 -31.54 -4.90
CA GLU A 38 7.32 -32.34 -5.55
C GLU A 38 7.94 -33.64 -6.10
N PRO A 39 7.27 -34.80 -5.96
CA PRO A 39 7.62 -36.01 -6.69
C PRO A 39 7.43 -35.79 -8.21
N GLY A 40 8.46 -35.28 -8.88
CA GLY A 40 8.40 -34.82 -10.27
C GLY A 40 9.52 -33.84 -10.65
N GLY A 41 10.26 -33.33 -9.65
CA GLY A 41 11.53 -32.62 -9.84
C GLY A 41 11.48 -31.13 -9.48
N THR A 42 10.29 -30.55 -9.34
CA THR A 42 10.15 -29.15 -8.93
C THR A 42 10.33 -29.02 -7.42
N SER A 43 11.20 -28.13 -6.98
CA SER A 43 11.34 -27.76 -5.57
C SER A 43 10.88 -26.33 -5.36
N TYR A 44 10.07 -26.13 -4.34
CA TYR A 44 9.54 -24.85 -3.88
C TYR A 44 10.21 -24.48 -2.56
N PHE A 45 10.38 -23.19 -2.31
CA PHE A 45 10.79 -22.69 -1.01
C PHE A 45 10.06 -21.40 -0.65
N ALA A 46 9.89 -21.17 0.65
CA ALA A 46 9.43 -19.90 1.20
C ALA A 46 10.41 -19.45 2.28
N VAL A 47 10.81 -18.17 2.25
CA VAL A 47 11.69 -17.59 3.26
C VAL A 47 10.90 -16.59 4.08
N GLY A 48 10.76 -16.84 5.38
CA GLY A 48 10.30 -15.85 6.35
C GLY A 48 11.50 -15.07 6.87
N ILE A 49 11.52 -13.76 6.68
CA ILE A 49 12.56 -12.87 7.22
C ILE A 49 11.92 -11.95 8.26
N GLN A 50 12.46 -11.92 9.46
CA GLN A 50 12.09 -10.99 10.52
C GLN A 50 13.30 -10.11 10.84
N ALA A 51 13.09 -8.79 10.82
CA ALA A 51 14.14 -7.86 11.22
C ALA A 51 14.48 -8.05 12.71
N GLU A 52 15.77 -8.19 13.02
CA GLU A 52 16.26 -8.36 14.40
C GLU A 52 16.06 -7.11 15.26
N GLN A 53 15.98 -5.94 14.61
CA GLN A 53 15.77 -4.66 15.25
C GLN A 53 14.59 -3.93 14.58
N PRO A 54 13.78 -3.18 15.35
CA PRO A 54 12.78 -2.31 14.77
C PRO A 54 13.45 -1.30 13.83
N GLY A 55 12.81 -1.06 12.68
CA GLY A 55 13.26 -0.05 11.74
C GLY A 55 13.26 1.36 12.35
N PRO A 56 13.83 2.35 11.65
CA PRO A 56 13.82 3.73 12.12
C PRO A 56 12.39 4.24 12.32
N THR A 57 12.20 5.10 13.32
CA THR A 57 10.89 5.74 13.53
C THR A 57 10.60 6.70 12.37
N VAL A 58 9.54 6.43 11.62
CA VAL A 58 9.07 7.29 10.54
C VAL A 58 8.02 8.26 11.07
N ARG A 59 8.32 9.56 10.98
CA ARG A 59 7.39 10.66 11.36
C ARG A 59 7.01 11.55 10.18
N ARG A 60 7.63 11.33 9.03
CA ARG A 60 7.44 12.11 7.80
C ARG A 60 6.75 11.24 6.77
N HIS A 61 5.64 11.73 6.22
CA HIS A 61 4.82 10.99 5.27
C HIS A 61 4.67 11.82 4.00
N ILE A 62 5.05 11.28 2.86
CA ILE A 62 4.78 11.90 1.56
C ILE A 62 3.59 11.18 0.97
N VAL A 63 2.52 11.92 0.69
CA VAL A 63 1.28 11.38 0.13
C VAL A 63 1.15 11.90 -1.30
N LEU A 64 1.30 11.00 -2.26
CA LEU A 64 1.10 11.24 -3.69
C LEU A 64 -0.35 10.87 -4.01
N VAL A 65 -1.10 11.81 -4.56
CA VAL A 65 -2.47 11.57 -5.00
C VAL A 65 -2.50 11.71 -6.52
N ASP A 66 -2.93 10.65 -7.19
CA ASP A 66 -3.12 10.65 -8.63
C ASP A 66 -4.28 11.60 -9.00
N THR A 67 -3.97 12.58 -9.84
CA THR A 67 -4.90 13.57 -10.38
C THR A 67 -5.00 13.50 -11.90
N SER A 68 -4.67 12.36 -12.50
CA SER A 68 -4.83 12.13 -13.94
C SER A 68 -6.30 12.03 -14.37
N ALA A 69 -6.54 12.05 -15.68
CA ALA A 69 -7.88 12.02 -16.25
C ALA A 69 -8.69 10.76 -15.88
N SER A 70 -8.05 9.62 -15.55
CA SER A 70 -8.75 8.42 -15.09
C SER A 70 -9.35 8.60 -13.68
N GLN A 71 -8.82 9.54 -12.89
CA GLN A 71 -9.22 9.82 -11.52
C GLN A 71 -10.38 10.82 -11.45
N THR A 72 -11.47 10.51 -12.16
CA THR A 72 -12.69 11.32 -12.22
C THR A 72 -13.89 10.58 -11.62
N GLY A 73 -14.99 11.31 -11.37
CA GLY A 73 -16.22 10.76 -10.80
C GLY A 73 -15.99 10.06 -9.47
N LYS A 74 -16.48 8.82 -9.34
CA LYS A 74 -16.41 8.05 -8.08
C LYS A 74 -14.98 7.77 -7.60
N TYR A 75 -14.02 7.57 -8.52
CA TYR A 75 -12.61 7.37 -8.12
C TYR A 75 -12.07 8.61 -7.43
N ARG A 76 -12.41 9.80 -7.93
CA ARG A 76 -12.02 11.06 -7.30
C ARG A 76 -12.56 11.20 -5.89
N GLU A 77 -13.87 10.96 -5.73
CA GLU A 77 -14.54 11.07 -4.42
C GLU A 77 -13.88 10.15 -3.39
N VAL A 78 -13.65 8.89 -3.77
CA VAL A 78 -13.02 7.89 -2.89
C VAL A 78 -11.56 8.24 -2.61
N SER A 79 -10.78 8.65 -3.61
CA SER A 79 -9.37 9.05 -3.41
C SER A 79 -9.25 10.25 -2.47
N LEU A 80 -10.10 11.28 -2.63
CA LEU A 80 -10.13 12.43 -1.73
C LEU A 80 -10.53 12.06 -0.30
N GLU A 81 -11.55 11.22 -0.15
CA GLU A 81 -11.99 10.74 1.17
C GLU A 81 -10.90 9.91 1.84
N LEU A 82 -10.27 8.99 1.11
CA LEU A 82 -9.16 8.17 1.58
C LEU A 82 -7.97 9.03 1.99
N THR A 83 -7.57 10.00 1.18
CA THR A 83 -6.46 10.92 1.52
C THR A 83 -6.76 11.69 2.80
N ARG A 84 -7.99 12.19 2.97
CA ARG A 84 -8.39 12.87 4.20
C ARG A 84 -8.33 11.94 5.41
N ALA A 85 -8.97 10.76 5.31
CA ALA A 85 -9.01 9.79 6.39
C ALA A 85 -7.60 9.27 6.76
N LEU A 86 -6.73 9.09 5.76
CA LEU A 86 -5.33 8.72 5.96
C LEU A 86 -4.60 9.77 6.81
N ILE A 87 -4.70 11.04 6.43
CA ILE A 87 -4.03 12.14 7.14
C ILE A 87 -4.60 12.29 8.56
N GLU A 88 -5.92 12.18 8.73
CA GLU A 88 -6.58 12.22 10.05
C GLU A 88 -6.16 11.06 10.96
N ALA A 89 -5.83 9.89 10.39
CA ALA A 89 -5.37 8.72 11.13
C ALA A 89 -3.88 8.78 11.50
N LEU A 90 -3.10 9.70 10.94
CA LEU A 90 -1.68 9.83 11.28
C LEU A 90 -1.52 10.34 12.73
N PRO A 91 -0.53 9.83 13.49
CA PRO A 91 -0.36 10.23 14.88
C PRO A 91 -0.02 11.72 15.04
N ALA A 92 -0.43 12.30 16.17
CA ALA A 92 -0.05 13.67 16.53
C ALA A 92 1.49 13.82 16.56
N GLY A 93 1.98 14.97 16.09
CA GLY A 93 3.42 15.25 15.96
C GLY A 93 4.08 14.64 14.72
N HIS A 94 3.32 13.94 13.87
CA HIS A 94 3.78 13.55 12.54
C HIS A 94 3.61 14.69 11.55
N GLN A 95 4.35 14.60 10.44
CA GLN A 95 4.34 15.59 9.38
C GLN A 95 3.99 14.94 8.05
N VAL A 96 3.25 15.67 7.22
CA VAL A 96 2.86 15.26 5.88
C VAL A 96 3.36 16.25 4.85
N GLN A 97 3.75 15.74 3.70
CA GLN A 97 3.92 16.51 2.48
C GLN A 97 2.96 15.97 1.43
N LEU A 98 1.98 16.78 1.04
CA LEU A 98 0.94 16.37 0.10
C LEU A 98 1.36 16.77 -1.32
N VAL A 99 1.24 15.82 -2.25
CA VAL A 99 1.71 15.96 -3.63
C VAL A 99 0.60 15.46 -4.56
N ALA A 100 0.25 16.26 -5.56
CA ALA A 100 -0.60 15.83 -6.67
C ALA A 100 0.29 15.30 -7.81
N VAL A 101 -0.15 14.22 -8.46
CA VAL A 101 0.59 13.59 -9.55
C VAL A 101 -0.34 13.38 -10.73
N ASP A 102 0.00 13.98 -11.85
CA ASP A 102 -0.60 13.69 -13.14
C ASP A 102 0.51 13.60 -14.20
N THR A 103 0.55 14.53 -15.14
CA THR A 103 1.68 14.68 -16.08
C THR A 103 2.90 15.25 -15.35
N ASP A 104 2.66 16.10 -14.35
CA ASP A 104 3.70 16.69 -13.51
C ASP A 104 3.50 16.31 -12.03
N VAL A 105 4.53 16.57 -11.23
CA VAL A 105 4.50 16.41 -9.77
C VAL A 105 4.35 17.78 -9.13
N GLU A 106 3.21 18.04 -8.51
CA GLU A 106 2.95 19.32 -7.86
C GLU A 106 2.87 19.18 -6.35
N ARG A 107 3.71 19.92 -5.64
CA ARG A 107 3.69 19.98 -4.18
C ARG A 107 2.55 20.87 -3.72
N LEU A 108 1.56 20.29 -3.03
CA LEU A 108 0.43 21.03 -2.46
C LEU A 108 0.76 21.64 -1.10
N THR A 109 1.79 21.11 -0.43
CA THR A 109 2.45 21.77 0.71
C THR A 109 3.88 22.15 0.32
N PRO A 110 4.40 23.30 0.77
CA PRO A 110 5.74 23.75 0.40
C PRO A 110 6.85 22.83 0.96
N SER A 111 6.59 22.17 2.08
CA SER A 111 7.46 21.23 2.77
C SER A 111 6.64 20.26 3.62
N PHE A 112 7.31 19.47 4.46
CA PHE A 112 6.67 18.70 5.54
C PHE A 112 6.01 19.64 6.57
N VAL A 113 4.71 19.51 6.73
CA VAL A 113 3.89 20.30 7.66
C VAL A 113 3.19 19.38 8.66
N PRO A 114 2.89 19.82 9.90
CA PRO A 114 2.15 19.01 10.86
C PRO A 114 0.80 18.56 10.31
N VAL A 115 0.38 17.33 10.62
CA VAL A 115 -0.86 16.72 10.10
C VAL A 115 -2.13 17.51 10.46
N ASP A 116 -2.12 18.26 11.55
CA ASP A 116 -3.22 19.08 12.07
C ASP A 116 -3.13 20.57 11.68
N SER A 117 -2.10 20.95 10.92
CA SER A 117 -1.85 22.34 10.55
C SER A 117 -2.87 22.91 9.56
N GLU A 118 -2.96 24.24 9.53
CA GLU A 118 -3.76 24.94 8.52
C GLU A 118 -3.22 24.71 7.10
N ALA A 119 -1.90 24.57 6.95
CA ALA A 119 -1.28 24.24 5.67
C ALA A 119 -1.77 22.89 5.11
N THR A 120 -1.90 21.87 5.97
CA THR A 120 -2.46 20.57 5.58
C THR A 120 -3.92 20.68 5.13
N ARG A 121 -4.74 21.43 5.89
CA ARG A 121 -6.15 21.67 5.55
C ARG A 121 -6.29 22.41 4.20
N ASN A 122 -5.48 23.44 3.99
CA ASN A 122 -5.45 24.18 2.74
C ASN A 122 -5.00 23.31 1.57
N ALA A 123 -4.02 22.42 1.77
CA ALA A 123 -3.58 21.49 0.73
C ALA A 123 -4.67 20.50 0.31
N ILE A 124 -5.48 20.00 1.24
CA ILE A 124 -6.66 19.16 0.93
C ILE A 124 -7.71 19.96 0.13
N VAL A 125 -7.96 21.22 0.50
CA VAL A 125 -8.86 22.10 -0.26
C VAL A 125 -8.34 22.33 -1.67
N THR A 126 -7.05 22.63 -1.83
CA THR A 126 -6.40 22.79 -3.14
C THR A 126 -6.53 21.52 -3.97
N LEU A 127 -6.25 20.34 -3.38
CA LEU A 127 -6.40 19.04 -4.05
C LEU A 127 -7.84 18.84 -4.57
N ASN A 128 -8.83 19.18 -3.75
CA ASN A 128 -10.24 19.07 -4.10
C ASN A 128 -10.66 20.01 -5.24
N GLN A 129 -9.99 21.16 -5.39
CA GLN A 129 -10.25 22.13 -6.46
C GLN A 129 -9.56 21.78 -7.79
N ARG A 130 -8.57 20.87 -7.78
CA ARG A 130 -7.88 20.45 -9.01
C ARG A 130 -8.84 19.79 -9.99
N THR A 131 -8.74 20.16 -11.26
CA THR A 131 -9.39 19.42 -12.34
C THR A 131 -8.46 18.30 -12.78
N PRO A 132 -8.90 17.02 -12.76
CA PRO A 132 -8.04 15.93 -13.20
C PRO A 132 -7.78 16.02 -14.69
N LEU A 133 -6.53 16.28 -15.08
CA LEU A 133 -6.12 16.51 -16.46
C LEU A 133 -4.77 15.84 -16.69
N GLY A 134 -4.64 15.11 -17.80
CA GLY A 134 -3.39 14.46 -18.20
C GLY A 134 -3.31 12.97 -17.86
N SER A 135 -2.10 12.42 -18.01
CA SER A 135 -1.78 11.00 -17.83
C SER A 135 -0.83 10.82 -16.65
N SER A 136 -0.94 9.72 -15.91
CA SER A 136 -0.02 9.43 -14.80
C SER A 136 1.34 8.94 -15.30
N ASP A 137 2.43 9.59 -14.86
CA ASP A 137 3.81 9.07 -14.92
C ASP A 137 4.31 8.76 -13.50
N LEU A 138 4.02 7.54 -13.05
CA LEU A 138 4.39 7.11 -11.69
C LEU A 138 5.91 6.98 -11.51
N ALA A 139 6.65 6.62 -12.56
CA ALA A 139 8.10 6.45 -12.48
C ALA A 139 8.79 7.79 -12.20
N SER A 140 8.46 8.80 -13.01
CA SER A 140 8.94 10.17 -12.83
C SER A 140 8.51 10.72 -11.47
N ALA A 141 7.27 10.47 -11.07
CA ALA A 141 6.77 10.93 -9.78
C ALA A 141 7.55 10.38 -8.59
N LEU A 142 7.83 9.07 -8.58
CA LEU A 142 8.58 8.44 -7.51
C LEU A 142 10.05 8.90 -7.48
N HIS A 143 10.67 9.15 -8.64
CA HIS A 143 12.01 9.74 -8.70
C HIS A 143 12.05 11.16 -8.12
N GLN A 144 11.10 12.03 -8.48
CA GLN A 144 11.04 13.39 -7.93
C GLN A 144 10.73 13.41 -6.42
N VAL A 145 10.02 12.39 -5.91
CA VAL A 145 9.73 12.23 -4.50
C VAL A 145 10.93 11.71 -3.71
N ALA A 146 11.87 10.99 -4.32
CA ALA A 146 13.10 10.57 -3.65
C ALA A 146 13.91 11.76 -3.10
N ASP A 147 13.92 12.88 -3.83
CA ASP A 147 14.52 14.13 -3.36
C ASP A 147 13.77 14.72 -2.16
N ILE A 148 12.44 14.63 -2.14
CA ILE A 148 11.60 15.08 -1.03
C ILE A 148 11.85 14.24 0.22
N ALA A 149 12.02 12.93 0.06
CA ALA A 149 12.25 11.98 1.13
C ALA A 149 13.62 12.15 1.82
N SER A 150 14.56 12.86 1.19
CA SER A 150 15.94 12.95 1.64
C SER A 150 16.10 13.51 3.07
N GLY A 151 17.12 13.02 3.77
CA GLY A 151 17.67 13.61 5.01
C GLY A 151 17.08 13.08 6.33
N ALA A 152 16.03 12.25 6.29
CA ALA A 152 15.48 11.53 7.44
C ALA A 152 14.48 10.46 7.01
N PRO A 153 14.19 9.45 7.85
CA PRO A 153 13.21 8.41 7.53
C PRO A 153 11.85 8.98 7.15
N ALA A 154 11.37 8.64 5.95
CA ALA A 154 10.08 9.04 5.42
C ALA A 154 9.36 7.83 4.80
N SER A 155 8.03 7.79 4.91
CA SER A 155 7.21 6.86 4.14
C SER A 155 6.64 7.56 2.92
N VAL A 156 6.58 6.86 1.81
CA VAL A 156 5.91 7.32 0.58
C VAL A 156 4.64 6.51 0.38
N ILE A 157 3.50 7.20 0.22
CA ILE A 157 2.18 6.59 0.05
C ILE A 157 1.60 7.12 -1.26
N TYR A 158 1.22 6.22 -2.16
CA TYR A 158 0.55 6.58 -3.42
C TYR A 158 -0.94 6.20 -3.34
N VAL A 159 -1.80 7.12 -3.75
CA VAL A 159 -3.25 6.96 -3.86
C VAL A 159 -3.65 7.16 -5.30
N GLY A 160 -4.04 6.07 -5.98
CA GLY A 160 -4.45 6.10 -7.38
C GLY A 160 -4.84 4.71 -7.87
N ASP A 161 -5.20 4.60 -9.15
CA ASP A 161 -5.55 3.34 -9.80
C ASP A 161 -4.32 2.52 -10.25
N GLY A 162 -3.11 3.10 -10.13
CA GLY A 162 -1.85 2.48 -10.51
C GLY A 162 -1.67 2.32 -12.03
N PHE A 163 -2.55 2.91 -12.83
CA PHE A 163 -2.54 2.76 -14.28
C PHE A 163 -1.74 3.91 -14.92
N SER A 164 -0.42 3.72 -15.08
CA SER A 164 0.40 4.67 -15.85
C SER A 164 0.12 4.52 -17.34
N THR A 165 -0.79 5.34 -17.87
CA THR A 165 -1.16 5.33 -19.30
C THR A 165 -0.01 5.77 -20.23
N GLY A 166 1.04 6.40 -19.70
CA GLY A 166 2.18 6.93 -20.46
C GLY A 166 3.40 6.01 -20.54
N ASN A 167 3.66 5.17 -19.53
CA ASN A 167 4.79 4.23 -19.48
C ASN A 167 4.55 3.17 -18.40
N LEU A 168 4.45 1.89 -18.77
CA LEU A 168 4.39 0.81 -17.77
C LEU A 168 5.76 0.72 -17.07
N LEU A 169 5.77 0.80 -15.74
CA LEU A 169 6.97 0.61 -14.93
C LEU A 169 7.59 -0.76 -15.23
N SER A 170 8.74 -0.76 -15.92
CA SER A 170 9.54 -1.97 -16.10
C SER A 170 10.11 -2.45 -14.76
N THR A 171 10.55 -3.71 -14.71
CA THR A 171 11.19 -4.26 -13.51
C THR A 171 12.48 -3.50 -13.20
N GLU A 172 13.19 -3.05 -14.22
CA GLU A 172 14.43 -2.28 -14.16
C GLU A 172 14.17 -0.86 -13.62
N GLU A 173 13.13 -0.17 -14.09
CA GLU A 173 12.72 1.14 -13.57
C GLU A 173 12.25 1.03 -12.13
N LEU A 174 11.46 0.01 -11.78
CA LEU A 174 11.04 -0.21 -10.40
C LEU A 174 12.25 -0.44 -9.48
N LYS A 175 13.22 -1.25 -9.90
CA LYS A 175 14.49 -1.44 -9.16
C LYS A 175 15.24 -0.12 -8.98
N SER A 176 15.31 0.71 -10.03
CA SER A 176 15.97 2.02 -9.99
C SER A 176 15.27 2.97 -9.00
N VAL A 177 13.95 3.06 -9.06
CA VAL A 177 13.12 3.87 -8.15
C VAL A 177 13.28 3.42 -6.70
N VAL A 178 13.21 2.11 -6.45
CA VAL A 178 13.40 1.57 -5.10
C VAL A 178 14.81 1.89 -4.59
N ALA A 179 15.83 1.73 -5.43
CA ALA A 179 17.20 2.06 -5.07
C ALA A 179 17.40 3.56 -4.79
N SER A 180 16.67 4.45 -5.46
CA SER A 180 16.71 5.89 -5.14
C SER A 180 16.03 6.19 -3.80
N LEU A 181 14.90 5.55 -3.49
CA LEU A 181 14.19 5.74 -2.23
C LEU A 181 14.93 5.15 -1.01
N GLN A 182 15.74 4.11 -1.21
CA GLN A 182 16.58 3.53 -0.16
C GLN A 182 17.77 4.41 0.22
N LYS A 183 18.19 5.33 -0.65
CA LYS A 183 19.32 6.24 -0.40
C LYS A 183 18.93 7.52 0.35
N SER A 184 17.62 7.80 0.45
CA SER A 184 17.04 9.03 1.01
C SER A 184 17.05 9.06 2.55
#